data_AF-A0A2G9SC32-F1
#
_entry.id   AF-A0A2G9SC32-F1
#
_cell.length_a   1.000
_cell.length_b   1.000
_cell.length_c   1.000
_cell.angle_alpha   90.00
_cell.angle_beta   90.00
_cell.angle_gamma   90.00
#
_symmetry.space_group_name_H-M   'P 1'
#
loop_
_entity.id
_entity.type
_entity.pdbx_description
1 polymer ?
#
loop_
_entity_poly.entity_id
_entity_poly.type
_entity_poly.pdbx_seq_one_letter_code
_entity_poly.pdbx_strand_id
1 'polypeptide(L)'
;MVGYVNASLSVFLVHDFENRSDSEFHARVNGAHVKYCRYRDYRGPPHGPEPYAYTLQFWHVLAARLAFIIVFEHLVFCIKNLISYLIPDLPKDLRDRMRREKYLIQEMMYEAELERVQKEKKERKRNGKYQNNEWP
;
A
#
# COMPACT_ATOMS: atom_id res chain seq x y z
N MET A 1 -27.72 -4.82 -22.27
CA MET A 1 -26.43 -4.77 -23.00
C MET A 1 -26.53 -5.63 -24.27
N VAL A 2 -27.31 -5.20 -25.26
CA VAL A 2 -27.29 -5.84 -26.58
C VAL A 2 -26.09 -5.28 -27.35
N GLY A 3 -25.31 -6.15 -28.00
CA GLY A 3 -24.16 -5.73 -28.81
C GLY A 3 -22.80 -5.68 -28.09
N TYR A 4 -22.74 -5.90 -26.76
CA TYR A 4 -21.47 -5.93 -26.02
C TYR A 4 -20.49 -6.95 -26.61
N VAL A 5 -20.97 -8.16 -26.90
CA VAL A 5 -20.12 -9.23 -27.46
C VAL A 5 -19.51 -8.79 -28.80
N ASN A 6 -20.31 -8.22 -29.71
CA ASN A 6 -19.80 -7.72 -30.99
C ASN A 6 -18.83 -6.53 -30.83
N ALA A 7 -19.03 -5.67 -29.84
CA ALA A 7 -18.11 -4.55 -29.57
C ALA A 7 -16.81 -4.98 -28.86
N SER A 8 -16.87 -6.04 -28.05
CA SER A 8 -15.73 -6.57 -27.28
C SER A 8 -14.82 -7.50 -28.08
N LEU A 9 -15.18 -7.80 -29.32
CA LEU A 9 -14.46 -8.70 -30.21
C LEU A 9 -13.87 -7.93 -31.38
N SER A 10 -12.57 -8.08 -31.57
CA SER A 10 -11.84 -7.61 -32.74
C SER A 10 -11.85 -8.65 -33.85
N VAL A 11 -11.80 -8.18 -35.10
CA VAL A 11 -11.79 -9.05 -36.29
C VAL A 11 -10.35 -9.21 -36.78
N PHE A 12 -9.97 -10.45 -37.09
CA PHE A 12 -8.69 -10.80 -37.70
C PHE A 12 -8.94 -11.57 -39.00
N LEU A 13 -8.25 -11.21 -40.08
CA LEU A 13 -8.37 -11.92 -41.35
C LEU A 13 -7.41 -13.10 -41.36
N VAL A 14 -7.91 -14.28 -41.75
CA VAL A 14 -7.12 -15.52 -41.69
C VAL A 14 -5.93 -15.49 -42.66
N HIS A 15 -5.98 -14.67 -43.71
CA HIS A 15 -4.86 -14.55 -44.65
C HIS A 15 -3.70 -13.68 -44.11
N ASP A 16 -3.89 -12.94 -43.01
CA ASP A 16 -2.87 -12.09 -42.41
C ASP A 16 -1.99 -12.85 -41.40
N PHE A 17 -2.14 -14.18 -41.31
CA PHE A 17 -1.24 -15.01 -40.52
C PHE A 17 0.16 -15.03 -41.14
N GLU A 18 1.19 -14.94 -40.30
CA GLU A 18 2.57 -15.04 -40.77
C GLU A 18 2.84 -16.46 -41.30
N ASN A 19 3.64 -16.57 -42.36
CA ASN A 19 3.92 -17.79 -43.17
C ASN A 19 4.34 -19.05 -42.37
N ARG A 20 4.59 -18.93 -41.05
CA ARG A 20 4.92 -20.03 -40.13
C ARG A 20 3.70 -20.71 -39.50
N SER A 21 2.53 -20.06 -39.55
CA SER A 21 1.23 -20.60 -39.14
C SER A 21 0.44 -21.22 -40.30
N ASP A 22 1.00 -21.19 -41.51
CA ASP A 22 0.37 -21.57 -42.78
C ASP A 22 0.41 -23.08 -43.08
N SER A 23 0.66 -23.91 -42.07
CA SER A 23 0.38 -25.34 -42.23
C SER A 23 -1.12 -25.55 -42.06
N GLU A 24 -1.86 -25.43 -43.17
CA GLU A 24 -3.22 -25.98 -43.32
C GLU A 24 -4.28 -25.48 -42.32
N PHE A 25 -4.43 -24.17 -42.09
CA PHE A 25 -5.64 -23.69 -41.40
C PHE A 25 -6.86 -23.68 -42.35
N HIS A 26 -7.20 -24.85 -42.89
CA HIS A 26 -8.52 -25.15 -43.45
C HIS A 26 -9.53 -25.33 -42.32
N ALA A 27 -9.61 -24.37 -41.39
CA ALA A 27 -10.70 -24.32 -40.44
C ALA A 27 -11.99 -24.15 -41.25
N ARG A 28 -12.70 -25.27 -41.40
CA ARG A 28 -14.01 -25.34 -42.03
C ARG A 28 -15.04 -25.33 -40.93
N VAL A 29 -15.81 -24.26 -40.85
CA VAL A 29 -16.99 -24.20 -40.01
C VAL A 29 -18.18 -24.46 -40.92
N ASN A 30 -18.94 -25.52 -40.65
CA ASN A 30 -20.09 -25.95 -41.46
C ASN A 30 -19.78 -26.11 -42.96
N GLY A 31 -18.60 -26.63 -43.30
CA GLY A 31 -18.18 -26.89 -44.68
C GLY A 31 -17.67 -25.67 -45.47
N ALA A 32 -17.72 -24.46 -44.89
CA ALA A 32 -17.19 -23.24 -45.52
C ALA A 32 -15.81 -22.86 -44.97
N HIS A 33 -14.94 -22.34 -45.84
CA HIS A 33 -13.64 -21.80 -45.42
C HIS A 33 -13.83 -20.53 -44.58
N VAL A 34 -13.22 -20.50 -43.40
CA VAL A 34 -13.25 -19.33 -42.52
C VAL A 34 -12.39 -18.21 -43.11
N LYS A 35 -13.02 -17.07 -43.42
CA LYS A 35 -12.33 -15.88 -43.99
C LYS A 35 -11.75 -14.96 -42.92
N TYR A 36 -12.40 -14.91 -41.76
CA TYR A 36 -12.02 -14.08 -40.63
C TYR A 36 -12.38 -14.77 -39.32
N CYS A 37 -11.61 -14.50 -38.27
CA CYS A 37 -11.91 -14.91 -36.91
C CYS A 37 -12.12 -13.69 -36.01
N ARG A 38 -12.74 -13.91 -34.85
CA ARG A 38 -12.97 -12.87 -33.84
C ARG A 38 -12.26 -13.26 -32.56
N TYR A 39 -11.55 -12.31 -31.96
CA TYR A 39 -10.80 -12.50 -30.71
C TYR A 39 -11.09 -11.35 -29.74
N ARG A 40 -10.93 -11.63 -28.45
CA ARG A 40 -11.28 -10.69 -27.38
C ARG A 40 -10.19 -9.63 -27.22
N ASP A 41 -10.36 -8.51 -27.92
CA ASP A 41 -9.49 -7.35 -27.85
C ASP A 41 -10.20 -6.11 -28.43
N TYR A 42 -9.63 -4.92 -28.27
CA TYR A 42 -10.13 -3.64 -28.81
C TYR A 42 -9.15 -3.07 -29.85
N ARG A 43 -9.04 -3.74 -30.98
CA ARG A 43 -8.13 -3.41 -32.10
C ARG A 43 -8.86 -2.77 -33.27
N GLY A 44 -8.10 -2.03 -34.06
CA GLY A 44 -8.56 -1.44 -35.31
C GLY A 44 -9.00 -2.51 -36.31
N PRO A 45 -9.99 -2.21 -37.17
CA PRO A 45 -10.44 -3.13 -38.22
C PRO A 45 -9.33 -3.36 -39.26
N PRO A 46 -9.35 -4.52 -39.94
CA PRO A 46 -8.31 -4.87 -40.92
C PRO A 46 -8.28 -3.97 -42.17
N HIS A 47 -9.40 -3.32 -42.50
CA HIS A 47 -9.52 -2.37 -43.62
C HIS A 47 -9.37 -0.91 -43.19
N GLY A 48 -8.92 -0.68 -41.95
CA GLY A 48 -8.71 0.66 -41.40
C GLY A 48 -7.38 1.29 -41.83
N PRO A 49 -7.16 2.58 -41.49
CA PRO A 49 -5.90 3.27 -41.76
C PRO A 49 -4.70 2.62 -41.03
N GLU A 50 -4.93 2.09 -39.83
CA GLU A 50 -3.94 1.35 -39.05
C GLU A 50 -4.53 -0.01 -38.64
N PRO A 51 -4.33 -1.07 -39.46
CA PRO A 51 -4.90 -2.38 -39.18
C PRO A 51 -4.30 -2.97 -37.91
N TYR A 52 -5.14 -3.57 -37.07
CA TYR A 52 -4.73 -4.27 -35.85
C TYR A 52 -4.01 -3.42 -34.79
N ALA A 53 -4.03 -2.09 -34.92
CA ALA A 53 -3.52 -1.16 -33.92
C ALA A 53 -4.47 -1.03 -32.73
N TYR A 54 -3.96 -0.54 -31.59
CA TYR A 54 -4.78 -0.29 -30.40
C TYR A 54 -5.73 0.89 -30.63
N THR A 55 -7.02 0.67 -30.36
CA THR A 55 -8.02 1.72 -30.45
C THR A 55 -8.02 2.61 -29.21
N LEU A 56 -8.63 3.80 -29.30
CA LEU A 56 -8.89 4.62 -28.11
C LEU A 56 -9.73 3.86 -27.06
N GLN A 57 -10.63 2.97 -27.47
CA GLN A 57 -11.45 2.17 -26.55
C GLN A 57 -10.59 1.27 -25.67
N PHE A 58 -9.53 0.68 -26.23
CA PHE A 58 -8.55 -0.09 -25.46
C PHE A 58 -7.98 0.74 -24.31
N TRP A 59 -7.53 1.96 -24.62
CA TRP A 59 -6.95 2.88 -23.63
C TRP A 59 -7.95 3.32 -22.56
N HIS A 60 -9.19 3.60 -22.93
CA HIS A 60 -10.23 3.94 -21.95
C HIS A 60 -10.53 2.77 -21.00
N VAL A 61 -10.65 1.55 -21.52
CA VAL A 61 -10.89 0.36 -20.70
C VAL A 61 -9.69 0.09 -19.79
N LEU A 62 -8.47 0.26 -20.29
CA LEU A 62 -7.26 0.12 -19.48
C LEU A 62 -7.22 1.16 -18.37
N ALA A 63 -7.45 2.43 -18.69
CA ALA A 63 -7.49 3.52 -17.71
C ALA A 63 -8.57 3.28 -16.64
N ALA A 64 -9.78 2.83 -17.03
CA ALA A 64 -10.85 2.50 -16.10
C ALA A 64 -10.47 1.33 -15.16
N ARG A 65 -9.78 0.30 -15.67
CA ARG A 65 -9.28 -0.81 -14.83
C ARG A 65 -8.24 -0.33 -13.82
N LEU A 66 -7.30 0.51 -14.26
CA LEU A 66 -6.26 1.07 -13.38
C LEU A 66 -6.88 2.00 -12.32
N ALA A 67 -7.79 2.88 -12.72
CA ALA A 67 -8.50 3.76 -11.81
C ALA A 67 -9.30 2.98 -10.76
N PHE A 68 -9.97 1.89 -11.17
CA PHE A 68 -10.68 1.02 -10.24
C PHE A 68 -9.72 0.40 -9.20
N ILE A 69 -8.57 -0.09 -9.63
CA ILE A 69 -7.54 -0.64 -8.72
C ILE A 69 -7.09 0.43 -7.72
N ILE A 70 -6.73 1.62 -8.21
CA ILE A 70 -6.25 2.73 -7.37
C ILE A 70 -7.31 3.13 -6.35
N VAL A 71 -8.56 3.35 -6.78
CA VAL A 71 -9.66 3.75 -5.87
C VAL A 71 -9.92 2.66 -4.83
N PHE A 72 -9.93 1.39 -5.25
CA PHE A 72 -10.14 0.27 -4.33
C PHE A 72 -8.99 0.14 -3.31
N GLU A 73 -7.75 0.29 -3.76
CA GLU A 73 -6.57 0.30 -2.88
C GLU A 73 -6.67 1.41 -1.83
N HIS A 74 -6.95 2.65 -2.26
CA HIS A 74 -7.10 3.77 -1.33
C HIS A 74 -8.27 3.55 -0.37
N LEU A 75 -9.40 3.00 -0.84
CA LEU A 75 -10.55 2.68 0.01
C LEU A 75 -10.16 1.67 1.09
N VAL A 76 -9.52 0.56 0.71
CA VAL A 76 -9.08 -0.48 1.66
C VAL A 76 -8.05 0.10 2.64
N PHE A 77 -7.11 0.90 2.16
CA PHE A 77 -6.12 1.57 3.00
C PHE A 77 -6.79 2.54 3.99
N CYS A 78 -7.74 3.36 3.53
CA CYS A 78 -8.52 4.25 4.39
C CYS A 78 -9.30 3.49 5.45
N ILE A 79 -9.98 2.39 5.08
CA ILE A 79 -10.72 1.56 6.04
C ILE A 79 -9.76 0.93 7.06
N LYS A 80 -8.61 0.41 6.61
CA LYS A 80 -7.59 -0.14 7.51
C LYS A 80 -7.09 0.91 8.50
N ASN A 81 -6.75 2.10 8.02
CA ASN A 81 -6.31 3.21 8.87
C ASN A 81 -7.41 3.69 9.82
N LEU A 82 -8.67 3.72 9.36
CA LEU A 82 -9.81 4.04 10.20
C LEU A 82 -9.99 3.01 11.32
N ILE A 83 -9.87 1.72 11.01
CA ILE A 83 -9.93 0.64 12.00
C ILE A 83 -8.78 0.77 13.01
N SER A 84 -7.55 0.97 12.54
CA SER A 84 -6.39 1.21 13.41
C SER A 84 -6.53 2.48 14.26
N TYR A 85 -7.27 3.48 13.78
CA TYR A 85 -7.58 4.68 14.58
C TYR A 85 -8.67 4.43 15.63
N LEU A 86 -9.71 3.65 15.28
CA LEU A 86 -10.82 3.32 16.16
C LEU A 86 -10.40 2.35 17.28
N ILE A 87 -9.60 1.35 16.93
CA ILE A 87 -9.00 0.39 17.85
C ILE A 87 -7.48 0.59 17.79
N PRO A 88 -6.95 1.67 18.41
CA PRO A 88 -5.52 1.81 18.49
C PRO A 88 -4.98 0.66 19.34
N ASP A 89 -3.90 0.03 18.87
CA ASP A 89 -3.22 -1.10 19.53
C ASP A 89 -2.82 -0.79 20.99
N LEU A 90 -2.83 0.48 21.38
CA LEU A 90 -2.66 0.94 22.74
C LEU A 90 -3.89 1.75 23.22
N PRO A 91 -4.76 1.17 24.07
CA PRO A 91 -5.90 1.89 24.63
C PRO A 91 -5.43 3.14 25.38
N LYS A 92 -6.21 4.23 25.28
CA LYS A 92 -5.87 5.53 25.91
C LYS A 92 -5.56 5.38 27.41
N ASP A 93 -6.27 4.48 28.08
CA ASP A 93 -6.09 4.19 29.50
C ASP A 93 -4.68 3.65 29.85
N LEU A 94 -4.09 2.79 29.02
CA LEU A 94 -2.72 2.29 29.26
C LEU A 94 -1.67 3.38 29.08
N ARG A 95 -1.87 4.32 28.15
CA ARG A 95 -0.96 5.48 28.02
C ARG A 95 -1.02 6.38 29.26
N ASP A 96 -2.22 6.57 29.80
CA ASP A 96 -2.40 7.42 30.99
C ASP A 96 -1.82 6.75 32.24
N ARG A 97 -1.99 5.42 32.39
CA ARG A 97 -1.33 4.65 33.46
C ARG A 97 0.19 4.67 33.33
N MET A 98 0.74 4.42 32.15
CA MET A 98 2.19 4.55 31.91
C MET A 98 2.71 5.95 32.19
N ARG A 99 1.96 7.01 31.86
CA ARG A 99 2.37 8.39 32.15
C ARG A 99 2.42 8.65 33.65
N ARG A 100 1.44 8.14 34.41
CA ARG A 100 1.42 8.24 35.88
C ARG A 100 2.57 7.46 36.51
N GLU A 101 2.82 6.23 36.07
CA GLU A 101 3.94 5.42 36.57
C GLU A 101 5.28 6.08 36.28
N LYS A 102 5.48 6.62 35.06
CA LYS A 102 6.68 7.38 34.72
C LYS A 102 6.86 8.61 35.60
N TYR A 103 5.79 9.35 35.87
CA TYR A 103 5.82 10.51 36.76
C TYR A 103 6.22 10.11 38.18
N LEU A 104 5.59 9.08 38.75
CA LEU A 104 5.91 8.58 40.09
C LEU A 104 7.36 8.08 40.20
N ILE A 105 7.84 7.34 39.20
CA ILE A 105 9.24 6.87 39.15
C ILE A 105 10.20 8.06 39.11
N GLN A 106 9.89 9.09 38.32
CA GLN A 106 10.73 10.29 38.23
C GLN A 106 10.76 11.06 39.56
N GLU A 107 9.63 11.17 40.25
CA GLU A 107 9.54 11.81 41.57
C GLU A 107 10.35 11.05 42.62
N MET A 108 10.17 9.72 42.70
CA MET A 108 10.95 8.87 43.62
C MET A 108 12.47 8.96 43.36
N MET A 109 12.87 8.97 42.08
CA MET A 109 14.28 9.12 41.70
C MET A 109 14.84 10.48 42.12
N TYR A 110 14.06 11.55 41.93
CA TYR A 110 14.45 12.91 42.31
C TYR A 110 14.61 13.08 43.82
N GLU A 111 13.67 12.54 44.62
CA GLU A 111 13.76 12.55 46.09
C GLU A 111 14.98 11.76 46.58
N ALA A 112 15.23 10.58 46.01
CA ALA A 112 16.41 9.78 46.36
C ALA A 112 17.72 10.50 46.03
N GLU A 113 17.79 11.23 44.92
CA GLU A 113 18.96 12.03 44.55
C GLU A 113 19.14 13.23 45.49
N LEU A 114 18.05 13.93 45.84
CA LEU A 114 18.06 15.01 46.84
C LEU A 114 18.59 14.52 48.20
N GLU A 115 18.11 13.38 48.69
CA GLU A 115 18.58 12.80 49.95
C GLU A 115 20.08 12.46 49.90
N ARG A 116 20.56 11.90 48.79
CA ARG A 116 21.99 11.60 48.59
C ARG A 116 22.83 12.87 48.64
N VAL A 117 22.45 13.91 47.91
CA VAL A 117 23.15 15.21 47.91
C VAL A 117 23.14 15.86 49.31
N GLN A 118 22.04 15.75 50.06
CA GLN A 118 21.97 16.28 51.42
C GLN A 118 22.88 15.52 52.39
N LYS A 119 22.96 14.19 52.30
CA LYS A 119 23.89 13.37 53.09
C LYS A 119 25.33 13.75 52.80
N GLU A 120 25.71 13.85 51.52
CA GLU A 120 27.05 14.29 51.10
C GLU A 120 27.41 15.69 51.63
N LYS A 121 26.46 16.65 51.59
CA LYS A 121 26.67 17.98 52.17
C LYS A 121 26.87 17.95 53.68
N LYS A 122 26.10 17.12 54.41
CA LYS A 122 26.24 16.95 55.87
C LYS A 122 27.59 16.32 56.21
N GLU A 123 28.03 15.30 55.46
CA GLU A 123 29.34 14.68 55.62
C GLU A 123 30.48 15.66 55.34
N ARG A 124 30.40 16.46 54.26
CA ARG A 124 31.38 17.53 53.99
C ARG A 124 31.45 18.55 55.13
N LYS A 125 30.31 18.98 55.67
CA LYS A 125 30.28 19.88 56.84
C LYS A 125 30.87 19.23 58.09
N ARG A 126 30.61 17.93 58.33
CA ARG A 126 31.18 17.19 59.46
C ARG A 126 32.70 17.07 59.33
N ASN A 127 33.19 16.69 58.16
CA ASN A 127 34.63 16.58 57.89
C ASN A 127 35.33 17.94 57.98
N GLY A 128 34.72 19.02 57.49
CA GLY A 128 35.26 20.38 57.65
C GLY A 128 35.26 20.85 59.11
N LYS A 129 34.25 20.46 59.91
CA LYS A 129 34.22 20.76 61.35
C LYS A 129 35.28 19.96 62.11
N TYR A 130 35.49 18.69 61.76
CA TYR A 130 36.55 17.85 62.33
C TYR A 130 37.94 18.45 62.03
N GLN A 131 38.20 18.84 60.77
CA GLN A 131 39.45 19.55 60.40
C GLN A 131 39.67 20.88 61.16
N ASN A 132 38.61 21.66 61.45
CA ASN A 132 38.72 22.89 62.24
C ASN A 132 38.96 22.65 63.74
N ASN A 133 38.70 21.44 64.24
CA ASN A 133 38.91 21.09 65.65
C ASN A 133 40.26 20.39 65.90
N GLU A 134 41.00 20.07 64.83
CA GLU A 134 42.23 19.26 64.87
C GLU A 134 43.52 20.09 64.87
N TRP A 135 43.44 21.44 64.86
CA TRP A 135 44.59 22.33 65.00
C TRP A 135 44.45 23.21 66.26
N PRO A 136 45.47 23.24 67.15
CA PRO A 136 45.46 24.04 68.38
C PRO A 136 45.53 25.55 68.14
#